data_AF-T1CC02-F1
#
_entry.id   AF-T1CC02-F1
#
_cell.length_a   1.000
_cell.length_b   1.000
_cell.length_c   1.000
_cell.angle_alpha   90.00
_cell.angle_beta   90.00
_cell.angle_gamma   90.00
#
_symmetry.space_group_name_H-M   'P 1'
#
loop_
_entity.id
_entity.type
_entity.pdbx_description
1 polymer ?
#
loop_
_entity_poly.entity_id
_entity_poly.type
_entity_poly.pdbx_seq_one_letter_code
_entity_poly.pdbx_strand_id
1 'polypeptide(L)' 'TFLTLLNHFGHANTFWLYAAFNLAFLLFTWALVPETKGVTLEHIECKLMDGAPLRDIGR' A
#
# COMPACT_ATOMS: atom_id res chain seq x y z
N THR A 1 -19.56 -11.04 10.35
CA THR A 1 -20.03 -9.65 10.14
C THR A 1 -19.29 -8.72 11.10
N PHE A 2 -19.15 -7.43 10.76
CA PHE A 2 -18.53 -6.40 11.63
C PHE A 2 -19.07 -6.45 13.06
N LEU A 3 -20.37 -6.74 13.21
CA LEU A 3 -21.06 -6.88 14.49
C LEU A 3 -20.59 -8.09 15.33
N THR A 4 -20.21 -9.22 14.72
CA THR A 4 -19.71 -10.41 15.43
C THR A 4 -18.31 -10.19 16.01
N LEU A 5 -17.44 -9.49 15.27
CA LEU A 5 -16.10 -9.12 15.76
C LEU A 5 -16.19 -8.11 16.91
N LEU A 6 -17.11 -7.16 16.80
CA LEU A 6 -17.40 -6.16 17.83
C LEU A 6 -17.87 -6.78 19.15
N ASN A 7 -18.79 -7.73 19.08
CA ASN A 7 -19.35 -8.38 20.27
C ASN A 7 -18.38 -9.35 20.96
N HIS A 8 -17.36 -9.86 20.26
CA HIS A 8 -16.44 -10.86 20.81
C HIS A 8 -15.12 -10.27 21.33
N PHE A 9 -14.61 -9.21 20.69
CA PHE A 9 -13.33 -8.58 21.04
C PHE A 9 -13.46 -7.17 21.65
N GLY A 10 -14.64 -6.54 21.59
CA GLY A 10 -14.85 -5.16 22.05
C GLY A 10 -14.34 -4.11 21.06
N HIS A 11 -14.97 -2.93 21.06
CA HIS A 11 -14.72 -1.84 20.10
C HIS A 11 -13.22 -1.50 19.94
N ALA A 12 -12.48 -1.39 21.06
CA ALA A 12 -11.09 -0.94 21.05
C ALA A 12 -10.14 -1.89 20.30
N ASN A 13 -10.32 -3.20 20.45
CA ASN A 13 -9.42 -4.20 19.85
C ASN A 13 -9.59 -4.28 18.32
N THR A 14 -10.83 -4.18 17.84
CA THR A 14 -11.10 -4.18 16.40
C THR A 14 -10.51 -2.95 15.71
N PHE A 15 -10.60 -1.77 16.34
CA PHE A 15 -9.96 -0.56 15.82
C PHE A 15 -8.43 -0.66 15.82
N TRP A 16 -7.83 -1.23 16.87
CA TRP A 16 -6.39 -1.48 16.90
C TRP A 16 -5.92 -2.44 15.81
N LEU A 17 -6.69 -3.51 15.54
CA LEU A 17 -6.39 -4.43 14.45
C LEU A 17 -6.43 -3.74 13.09
N TYR A 18 -7.46 -2.94 12.83
CA TYR A 18 -7.54 -2.14 11.60
C TYR A 18 -6.40 -1.12 11.51
N ALA A 19 -6.05 -0.45 12.61
CA ALA A 19 -4.94 0.49 12.64
C ALA A 19 -3.60 -0.19 12.33
N ALA A 20 -3.35 -1.37 12.90
CA ALA A 20 -2.15 -2.16 12.61
C ALA A 20 -2.07 -2.58 11.15
N PHE A 21 -3.18 -3.06 10.56
CA PHE A 21 -3.22 -3.40 9.14
C PHE A 21 -3.02 -2.17 8.24
N ASN A 22 -3.64 -1.03 8.57
CA ASN A 22 -3.45 0.21 7.81
C ASN A 22 -1.99 0.67 7.88
N LEU A 23 -1.36 0.60 9.05
CA LEU A 23 0.06 0.94 9.20
C LEU A 23 0.95 -0.01 8.37
N ALA A 24 0.67 -1.31 8.39
CA ALA A 24 1.38 -2.29 7.58
C ALA A 24 1.24 -2.01 6.08
N PHE A 25 0.03 -1.72 5.60
CA PHE A 25 -0.21 -1.36 4.20
C PHE A 25 0.41 -0.03 3.82
N LEU A 26 0.43 0.95 4.72
CA LEU A 26 1.09 2.23 4.49
C LEU A 26 2.60 2.04 4.29
N LEU A 27 3.25 1.26 5.16
CA LEU A 27 4.67 0.94 5.04
C LEU A 27 4.97 0.14 3.77
N PHE A 28 4.13 -0.84 3.44
CA PHE A 28 4.24 -1.63 2.21
C PHE A 28 4.12 -0.74 0.97
N THR A 29 3.12 0.14 0.93
CA THR A 29 2.89 1.05 -0.19
C THR A 29 4.06 2.02 -0.34
N TRP A 30 4.53 2.61 0.75
CA TRP A 30 5.70 3.49 0.73
C TRP A 30 6.98 2.77 0.29
N ALA A 31 7.12 1.48 0.63
CA ALA A 31 8.29 0.70 0.24
C ALA A 31 8.24 0.18 -1.20
N LEU A 32 7.08 -0.18 -1.75
CA LEU A 32 7.00 -0.88 -3.04
C LEU A 32 6.37 -0.07 -4.16
N VAL A 33 5.51 0.89 -3.84
CA VAL A 33 4.79 1.69 -4.83
C VAL A 33 5.53 3.01 -5.03
N PRO A 34 6.16 3.24 -6.18
CA PRO A 34 6.76 4.53 -6.50
C PRO A 34 5.67 5.59 -6.72
N GLU A 35 6.01 6.85 -6.54
CA GLU A 35 5.12 7.96 -6.96
C GLU A 35 5.10 8.04 -8.49
N THR A 36 4.00 7.66 -9.13
CA THR A 36 3.86 7.70 -10.61
C THR A 36 3.28 9.02 -11.13
N LYS A 37 3.06 10.00 -10.25
CA LYS A 37 2.40 11.26 -10.61
C LYS A 37 3.30 12.15 -11.46
N GLY A 38 2.82 12.53 -12.64
CA GLY A 38 3.53 13.43 -13.56
C GLY A 38 4.56 12.73 -14.46
N VAL A 39 4.64 11.41 -14.42
CA VAL A 39 5.47 10.59 -15.32
C VAL A 39 4.61 10.12 -16.48
N THR A 40 5.14 10.17 -17.71
CA THR A 40 4.42 9.66 -18.88
C THR A 40 4.44 8.12 -18.90
N LEU A 41 3.45 7.51 -19.54
CA LEU A 41 3.36 6.06 -19.66
C LEU A 41 4.58 5.48 -20.39
N GLU A 42 5.10 6.18 -21.40
CA GLU A 42 6.26 5.73 -22.18
C GLU A 42 7.52 5.64 -21.33
N HIS A 43 7.71 6.56 -20.38
CA HIS A 43 8.84 6.52 -19.44
C HIS A 43 8.73 5.34 -18.46
N ILE A 44 7.51 5.05 -18.00
CA ILE A 44 7.20 3.90 -17.16
C ILE A 44 7.49 2.60 -17.92
N GLU A 45 7.04 2.49 -19.18
CA GLU A 45 7.27 1.33 -20.03
C GLU A 45 8.77 1.13 -20.34
N CYS A 46 9.50 2.20 -20.66
CA CYS A 46 10.94 2.13 -20.90
C CYS A 46 11.69 1.57 -19.68
N LYS A 47 11.39 2.10 -18.48
CA LYS A 47 11.99 1.63 -17.22
C LYS A 47 11.61 0.19 -16.87
N LEU A 48 10.37 -0.20 -17.17
CA LEU A 48 9.91 -1.58 -16.97
C LEU A 48 10.63 -2.56 -17.92
N MET A 49 10.85 -2.16 -19.17
CA MET A 49 11.60 -2.95 -20.15
C MET A 49 13.10 -3.04 -19.83
N ASP A 50 13.67 -1.99 -19.24
CA ASP A 50 15.07 -1.95 -18.79
C ASP A 50 15.32 -2.76 -17.50
N GLY A 51 14.27 -3.38 -16.95
CA GLY A 51 14.35 -4.20 -15.74
C GLY A 51 14.57 -3.39 -14.47
N ALA A 52 14.26 -2.10 -14.48
CA ALA A 52 14.39 -1.25 -13.30
C ALA A 52 13.48 -1.75 -12.16
N PRO A 53 13.95 -1.72 -10.91
CA PRO A 53 13.13 -2.10 -9.77
C PRO A 53 11.87 -1.23 -9.73
N LEU A 54 10.72 -1.85 -9.44
CA LEU A 54 9.40 -1.19 -9.39
C LEU A 54 9.42 0.13 -8.59
N ARG A 55 10.27 0.23 -7.57
CA ARG A 55 10.44 1.42 -6.70
C ARG A 55 11.03 2.65 -7.41
N ASP A 56 11.68 2.49 -8.55
CA ASP A 56 12.33 3.59 -9.30
C ASP A 56 11.63 3.92 -10.62
N ILE A 57 10.49 3.29 -10.91
CA ILE A 57 9.74 3.49 -12.16
C ILE A 57 9.11 4.90 -12.23
N GLY A 58 8.73 5.47 -11.09
CA GLY A 58 8.10 6.80 -11.01
C GLY A 58 9.06 8.00 -10.97
N ARG A 59 10.37 7.79 -11.15
CA ARG A 59 11.39 8.87 -11.16
C ARG A 59 11.85 9.22 -12.56
#